data_AF-A0A6B3FQC6-F1
#
_entry.id   AF-A0A6B3FQC6-F1
#
_cell.length_a   1.000
_cell.length_b   1.000
_cell.length_c   1.000
_cell.angle_alpha   90.00
_cell.angle_beta   90.00
_cell.angle_gamma   90.00
#
_symmetry.space_group_name_H-M   'P 1'
#
loop_
_entity.id
_entity.type
_entity.pdbx_description
1 polymer ?
#
loop_
_entity_poly.entity_id
_entity_poly.type
_entity_poly.pdbx_seq_one_letter_code
_entity_poly.pdbx_strand_id
1 'polypeptide(L)' 'AVGWVDADRGTASLAVGIRTFWIDRTGPAPLLRFGTGAGITWGSDPEREWDETELKASRLLAVASGMFEETGRDA' A
#
# COMPACT_ATOMS: atom_id res chain seq x y z
N ALA A 1 5.32 4.48 -9.84
CA ALA A 1 6.42 4.16 -8.92
C ALA A 1 6.76 5.41 -8.10
N VAL A 2 7.37 5.25 -6.93
CA VAL A 2 7.77 6.37 -6.05
C VAL A 2 9.26 6.21 -5.75
N GLY A 3 10.06 7.26 -5.95
CA GLY A 3 11.50 7.21 -5.72
C GLY A 3 12.24 8.33 -6.44
N TRP A 4 13.51 8.10 -6.75
CA TRP A 4 14.39 9.11 -7.37
C TRP A 4 15.08 8.56 -8.62
N VAL A 5 15.49 9.49 -9.49
CA VAL A 5 16.28 9.24 -10.70
C VAL A 5 17.42 10.27 -10.73
N ASP A 6 18.65 9.79 -10.90
CA ASP A 6 19.84 10.60 -11.17
C ASP A 6 20.22 10.37 -12.64
N ALA A 7 19.89 11.35 -13.48
CA ALA A 7 20.13 11.27 -14.92
C ALA A 7 21.62 11.44 -15.27
N ASP A 8 22.37 12.19 -14.47
CA ASP A 8 23.80 12.44 -14.70
C ASP A 8 24.62 11.16 -14.48
N ARG A 9 24.23 10.36 -13.48
CA ARG A 9 24.86 9.08 -13.17
C ARG A 9 24.16 7.87 -13.80
N GLY A 10 23.02 8.07 -14.47
CA GLY A 10 22.24 7.02 -15.09
C GLY A 10 21.70 5.97 -14.10
N THR A 11 21.36 6.38 -12.88
CA THR A 11 20.87 5.46 -11.82
C THR A 11 19.54 5.91 -11.26
N ALA A 12 18.77 4.97 -10.70
CA ALA A 12 17.49 5.25 -10.08
C ALA A 12 17.17 4.22 -8.98
N SER A 13 16.34 4.63 -8.02
CA SER A 13 15.71 3.74 -7.06
C SER A 13 14.23 4.05 -6.98
N LEU A 14 13.39 3.09 -7.36
CA LEU A 14 11.95 3.25 -7.50
C LEU A 14 11.22 2.14 -6.77
N ALA A 15 10.38 2.51 -5.81
CA ALA A 15 9.47 1.60 -5.14
C ALA A 15 8.18 1.41 -5.94
N VAL A 16 7.62 0.20 -5.85
CA VAL A 16 6.27 -0.09 -6.33
C VAL A 16 5.26 0.63 -5.42
N GLY A 17 4.33 1.39 -6.00
CA GLY A 17 3.34 2.20 -5.27
C GLY A 17 2.19 1.38 -4.69
N ILE A 18 2.50 0.32 -3.93
CA ILE A 18 1.54 -0.51 -3.19
C ILE A 18 1.63 -0.20 -1.70
N ARG A 19 0.62 -0.59 -0.92
CA ARG A 19 0.59 -0.36 0.55
C ARG A 19 0.86 1.11 0.93
N THR A 20 0.37 2.02 0.09
CA THR A 20 0.66 3.45 0.16
C THR A 20 -0.64 4.20 0.37
N PHE A 21 -0.62 5.19 1.26
CA PHE A 21 -1.70 6.15 1.41
C PHE A 21 -1.47 7.38 0.55
N TRP A 22 -2.55 8.00 0.09
CA TRP A 22 -2.54 9.36 -0.45
C TRP A 22 -3.69 10.17 0.12
N ILE A 23 -3.53 11.48 0.14
CA ILE A 23 -4.54 12.40 0.65
C ILE A 23 -5.13 13.13 -0.55
N ASP A 24 -6.41 12.90 -0.82
CA ASP A 24 -7.19 13.73 -1.73
C ASP A 24 -7.64 14.98 -0.98
N ARG A 25 -7.25 16.16 -1.49
CA ARG A 25 -7.55 17.46 -0.89
C ARG A 25 -8.50 18.30 -1.75
N THR A 26 -9.11 17.69 -2.77
CA THR A 26 -9.97 18.41 -3.74
C THR A 26 -11.40 18.63 -3.24
N GLY A 27 -11.83 17.85 -2.25
CA GLY A 27 -13.16 17.96 -1.63
C GLY A 27 -13.24 18.95 -0.46
N PRO A 28 -14.43 19.07 0.18
CA PRO A 28 -14.64 19.99 1.30
C PRO A 28 -13.82 19.63 2.56
N ALA A 29 -13.33 18.41 2.64
CA ALA A 29 -12.39 17.94 3.66
C ALA A 29 -11.36 17.00 3.03
N PRO A 30 -10.13 16.91 3.57
CA PRO A 30 -9.14 15.94 3.12
C PRO A 30 -9.61 14.50 3.33
N LEU A 31 -9.44 13.65 2.31
CA LEU A 31 -9.74 12.21 2.37
C LEU A 31 -8.45 11.40 2.30
N LEU A 32 -8.20 10.57 3.31
CA LEU A 32 -7.13 9.57 3.28
C LEU A 32 -7.62 8.36 2.47
N ARG A 33 -6.87 7.99 1.43
CA ARG A 33 -7.18 6.85 0.55
C ARG A 33 -6.01 5.88 0.53
N PHE A 34 -6.31 4.61 0.28
CA PHE A 34 -5.33 3.56 0.00
C PHE A 34 -5.88 2.58 -1.04
N GLY A 35 -5.00 1.78 -1.62
CA GLY A 35 -5.37 0.70 -2.53
C GLY A 35 -4.75 -0.61 -2.10
N THR A 36 -5.47 -1.70 -2.35
CA THR A 36 -5.05 -3.09 -2.13
C THR A 36 -5.72 -4.00 -3.16
N GLY A 37 -5.23 -5.22 -3.30
CA GLY A 37 -5.76 -6.20 -4.24
C GLY A 37 -5.03 -7.53 -4.15
N ALA A 38 -5.51 -8.49 -4.93
CA ALA A 38 -4.93 -9.83 -5.06
C ALA A 38 -4.58 -10.15 -6.52
N GLY A 39 -3.66 -11.09 -6.70
CA GLY A 39 -3.13 -11.45 -8.02
C GLY A 39 -3.93 -12.59 -8.63
N ILE A 40 -4.73 -12.30 -9.65
CA ILE A 40 -5.57 -13.33 -10.29
C ILE A 40 -4.78 -14.13 -11.33
N THR A 41 -4.88 -15.44 -11.24
CA THR A 41 -4.42 -16.40 -12.24
C THR A 41 -5.58 -17.27 -12.72
N TRP A 42 -5.35 -18.10 -13.76
CA TRP A 42 -6.40 -18.97 -14.30
C TRP A 42 -7.07 -19.89 -13.26
N GLY A 43 -6.31 -20.33 -12.25
CA GLY A 43 -6.80 -21.22 -11.19
C GLY A 43 -7.24 -20.50 -9.91
N SER A 44 -7.36 -19.17 -9.93
CA SER A 44 -7.74 -18.40 -8.75
C SER A 44 -9.17 -18.70 -8.33
N ASP A 45 -9.38 -18.67 -7.01
CA ASP A 45 -10.69 -18.82 -6.38
C ASP A 45 -11.20 -17.44 -5.93
N PRO A 46 -12.36 -16.96 -6.41
CA PRO A 46 -12.82 -15.59 -6.14
C PRO A 46 -12.91 -15.24 -4.65
N GLU A 47 -13.34 -16.17 -3.80
CA GLU A 47 -13.50 -15.94 -2.36
C GLU A 47 -12.12 -15.82 -1.70
N ARG A 48 -11.17 -16.69 -2.04
CA ARG A 48 -9.79 -16.60 -1.50
C ARG A 48 -9.08 -15.30 -1.88
N GLU A 49 -9.30 -14.82 -3.10
CA GLU A 49 -8.69 -13.58 -3.58
C GLU A 49 -9.31 -12.34 -2.90
N TRP A 50 -10.59 -12.42 -2.55
CA TRP A 50 -11.25 -11.44 -1.68
C TRP A 50 -10.64 -11.45 -0.28
N ASP A 51 -10.53 -12.62 0.36
CA ASP A 51 -9.91 -12.77 1.68
C ASP A 51 -8.47 -12.19 1.70
N GLU A 52 -7.68 -12.44 0.66
CA GLU A 52 -6.33 -11.89 0.53
C GLU A 52 -6.34 -10.35 0.41
N THR A 53 -7.30 -9.81 -0.34
CA THR A 53 -7.48 -8.36 -0.50
C THR A 53 -7.83 -7.71 0.83
N GLU A 54 -8.76 -8.30 1.59
CA GLU A 54 -9.14 -7.85 2.93
C GLU A 54 -7.98 -7.95 3.93
N LEU A 55 -7.21 -9.05 3.90
CA LEU A 55 -6.04 -9.22 4.75
C LEU A 55 -4.97 -8.13 4.50
N LYS A 56 -4.73 -7.76 3.25
CA LYS A 56 -3.81 -6.66 2.92
C LYS A 56 -4.39 -5.30 3.30
N ALA A 57 -5.71 -5.12 3.21
CA ALA A 57 -6.41 -3.91 3.65
C ALA A 57 -6.29 -3.72 5.16
N SER A 58 -6.51 -4.78 5.94
CA SER A 58 -6.61 -4.74 7.40
C SER A 58 -5.34 -4.17 8.04
N ARG A 59 -4.17 -4.50 7.49
CA ARG A 59 -2.89 -3.95 7.96
C ARG A 59 -2.79 -2.43 7.76
N LEU A 60 -3.27 -1.92 6.63
CA LEU A 60 -3.28 -0.48 6.37
C LEU A 60 -4.29 0.22 7.28
N LEU A 61 -5.46 -0.37 7.46
CA LEU A 61 -6.48 0.15 8.38
C LEU A 61 -5.99 0.19 9.83
N ALA A 62 -5.26 -0.83 10.29
CA ALA A 62 -4.65 -0.83 11.62
C ALA A 62 -3.66 0.34 11.80
N VAL A 63 -2.83 0.62 10.79
CA VAL A 63 -1.93 1.80 10.80
C VAL A 63 -2.72 3.11 10.86
N ALA A 64 -3.73 3.27 10.01
CA ALA A 64 -4.53 4.50 9.94
C ALA A 64 -5.36 4.76 11.21
N SER A 65 -5.75 3.70 11.92
CA SER A 65 -6.51 3.76 13.17
C SER A 65 -5.63 3.85 14.43
N GLY A 66 -4.31 3.78 14.29
CA GLY A 66 -3.38 3.75 15.42
C GLY A 66 -3.43 2.44 16.23
N MET A 67 -3.99 1.37 15.66
CA MET A 67 -4.16 0.05 16.30
C MET A 67 -3.09 -0.96 15.87
N PHE A 68 -1.85 -0.50 15.65
CA PHE A 68 -0.76 -1.38 15.24
C PHE A 68 0.20 -1.61 16.41
N GLU A 69 0.61 -2.86 16.63
CA GLU A 69 1.71 -3.18 17.54
C GLU A 69 3.03 -2.70 16.93
N GLU A 70 3.83 -1.99 17.73
CA GLU A 70 5.17 -1.56 17.35
C GLU A 70 6.07 -2.80 17.29
N THR A 71 6.19 -3.41 16.11
CA THR A 71 7.14 -4.49 15.85
C THR A 71 8.43 -3.88 15.33
N GLY A 72 9.20 -3.29 16.24
CA GLY A 72 10.58 -2.89 16.02
C GLY A 72 11.53 -4.05 16.33
N ARG A 73 12.43 -4.37 15.40
CA ARG A 73 13.63 -5.16 15.67
C ARG A 73 14.56 -4.24 16.46
N ASP A 74 14.90 -4.61 17.69
CA ASP A 74 16.01 -3.97 18.42
C ASP A 74 17.24 -3.96 17.50
N ALA A 75 17.82 -2.78 17.31
CA ALA A 75 19.05 -2.58 16.55
C ALA A 75 20.25 -3.20 17.27
#